data_AF-M8DMZ8-F1
#
_entry.id   AF-M8DMZ8-F1
#
_cell.length_a   1.000
_cell.length_b   1.000
_cell.length_c   1.000
_cell.angle_alpha   90.00
_cell.angle_beta   90.00
_cell.angle_gamma   90.00
#
_symmetry.space_group_name_H-M   'P 1'
#
loop_
_entity.id
_entity.type
_entity.pdbx_description
1 polymer ?
#
loop_
_entity_poly.entity_id
_entity_poly.type
_entity_poly.pdbx_seq_one_letter_code
_entity_poly.pdbx_strand_id
1 'polypeptide(L)'
;KVPDQYIIQCQHYMAVTGYEGWWIAALIGGNKFIYKYIKRDEEIIQYLIKIESDFWKMVEERTPPPLDGSKSSENILKLLYPEAAEGTEIELPEEVEELIVARENIKAQIKKLETKQLEIENKIKAMLKENEVGRTPKYIVSWKTYSRTSIDSKKLKIEQPEIYEKYLQVSTYRKFDVREVK
;
A
#
# COMPACT_ATOMS: atom_id res chain seq x y z
N LYS A 1 12.46 21.37 3.92
CA LYS A 1 13.00 20.31 4.81
C LYS A 1 13.72 19.29 3.93
N VAL A 2 14.82 18.66 4.37
CA VAL A 2 15.38 17.50 3.63
C VAL A 2 14.45 16.31 3.89
N PRO A 3 14.00 15.56 2.87
CA PRO A 3 13.23 14.34 3.08
C PRO A 3 14.00 13.31 3.92
N ASP A 4 13.31 12.61 4.80
CA ASP A 4 13.95 11.79 5.83
C ASP A 4 14.83 10.67 5.23
N GLN A 5 14.43 10.09 4.09
CA GLN A 5 15.23 9.08 3.36
C GLN A 5 16.65 9.56 3.00
N TYR A 6 16.82 10.84 2.63
CA TYR A 6 18.13 11.39 2.30
C TYR A 6 18.94 11.71 3.54
N ILE A 7 18.27 12.03 4.65
CA ILE A 7 18.95 12.20 5.95
C ILE A 7 19.57 10.87 6.35
N ILE A 8 18.79 9.78 6.32
CA ILE A 8 19.25 8.43 6.62
C ILE A 8 20.42 8.02 5.72
N GLN A 9 20.33 8.26 4.41
CA GLN A 9 21.41 7.98 3.47
C GLN A 9 22.71 8.74 3.82
N CYS A 10 22.62 10.03 4.13
CA CYS A 10 23.78 10.81 4.55
C CYS A 10 24.39 10.30 5.85
N GLN A 11 23.56 9.91 6.84
CA GLN A 11 24.04 9.30 8.08
C GLN A 11 24.78 7.99 7.82
N HIS A 12 24.23 7.11 6.98
CA HIS A 12 24.91 5.86 6.59
C HIS A 12 26.25 6.13 5.90
N TYR A 13 26.31 7.09 4.96
CA TYR A 13 27.59 7.46 4.33
C TYR A 13 28.61 7.99 5.33
N MET A 14 28.20 8.80 6.29
CA MET A 14 29.07 9.25 7.38
C MET A 14 29.53 8.09 8.27
N ALA A 15 28.68 7.08 8.49
CA ALA A 15 29.07 5.86 9.21
C ALA A 15 30.21 5.12 8.50
N VAL A 16 30.13 4.96 7.17
CA VAL A 16 31.15 4.27 6.36
C VAL A 16 32.42 5.09 6.18
N THR A 17 32.30 6.40 5.96
CA THR A 17 33.44 7.27 5.60
C THR A 17 34.14 7.91 6.80
N GLY A 18 33.50 7.94 7.97
CA GLY A 18 34.02 8.59 9.17
C GLY A 18 33.88 10.11 9.20
N TYR A 19 33.17 10.72 8.24
CA TYR A 19 32.97 12.18 8.24
C TYR A 19 32.01 12.65 9.35
N GLU A 20 32.22 13.89 9.82
CA GLU A 20 31.43 14.53 10.87
C GLU A 20 30.18 15.29 10.36
N GLY A 21 30.06 15.42 9.04
CA GLY A 21 28.93 16.10 8.42
C GLY A 21 28.89 15.90 6.92
N TRP A 22 27.72 16.14 6.33
CA TRP A 22 27.47 15.95 4.92
C TRP A 22 26.74 17.16 4.33
N TRP A 23 27.25 17.68 3.21
CA TRP A 23 26.52 18.67 2.41
C TRP A 23 25.71 17.94 1.35
N ILE A 24 24.39 18.10 1.39
CA ILE A 24 23.49 17.62 0.33
C ILE A 24 23.05 18.80 -0.52
N ALA A 25 23.12 18.65 -1.84
CA ALA A 25 22.70 19.65 -2.81
C ALA A 25 21.64 19.08 -3.75
N ALA A 26 20.66 19.90 -4.13
CA ALA A 26 19.62 19.54 -5.07
C ALA A 26 19.34 20.71 -6.02
N LEU A 27 19.13 20.40 -7.30
CA LEU A 27 18.72 21.35 -8.32
C LEU A 27 17.26 21.07 -8.68
N ILE A 28 16.35 21.92 -8.20
CA ILE A 28 14.91 21.77 -8.44
C ILE A 28 14.58 22.45 -9.77
N GLY A 29 13.97 21.70 -10.69
CA GLY A 29 13.52 22.24 -11.99
C GLY A 29 14.64 22.77 -12.88
N GLY A 30 15.89 22.39 -12.64
CA GLY A 30 17.04 22.82 -13.44
C GLY A 30 17.52 24.26 -13.17
N ASN A 31 16.81 25.04 -12.38
CA ASN A 31 17.10 26.47 -12.18
C ASN A 31 17.15 26.91 -10.71
N LYS A 32 16.73 26.07 -9.76
CA LYS A 32 16.76 26.40 -8.34
C LYS A 32 17.72 25.47 -7.58
N PHE A 33 18.92 25.98 -7.32
CA PHE A 33 19.92 25.28 -6.53
C PHE A 33 19.65 25.48 -5.04
N ILE A 34 19.58 24.38 -4.29
CA ILE A 34 19.50 24.39 -2.83
C ILE A 34 20.57 23.45 -2.28
N TYR A 35 21.12 23.80 -1.13
CA TYR A 35 22.04 22.94 -0.41
C TYR A 35 21.78 23.04 1.08
N LYS A 36 22.06 21.97 1.81
CA LYS A 36 21.88 21.89 3.26
C LYS A 36 23.00 21.06 3.88
N TYR A 37 23.45 21.50 5.04
CA TYR A 37 24.35 20.72 5.87
C TYR A 37 23.56 19.78 6.77
N ILE A 38 24.00 18.53 6.84
CA ILE A 38 23.50 17.50 7.73
C ILE A 38 24.65 17.15 8.66
N LYS A 39 24.46 17.41 9.95
CA LYS A 39 25.44 17.02 10.97
C LYS A 39 25.36 15.52 11.19
N ARG A 40 26.50 14.88 11.45
CA ARG A 40 26.56 13.51 11.95
C ARG A 40 25.73 13.37 13.21
N ASP A 41 24.91 12.33 13.24
CA ASP A 41 24.10 11.94 14.39
C ASP A 41 24.43 10.49 14.73
N GLU A 42 25.19 10.31 15.82
CA GLU A 42 25.68 9.00 16.21
C GLU A 42 24.54 8.09 16.70
N GLU A 43 23.47 8.63 17.29
CA GLU A 43 22.32 7.82 17.72
C GLU A 43 21.61 7.19 16.52
N ILE A 44 21.38 8.00 15.47
CA ILE A 44 20.79 7.51 14.22
C ILE A 44 21.72 6.49 13.55
N ILE A 45 23.03 6.76 13.51
CA ILE A 45 24.00 5.86 12.89
C ILE A 45 24.02 4.50 13.59
N GLN A 46 24.09 4.48 14.92
CA GLN A 46 24.09 3.22 15.67
C GLN A 46 22.79 2.43 15.46
N TYR A 47 21.65 3.13 15.37
CA TYR A 47 20.37 2.49 15.06
C TYR A 47 20.36 1.89 13.64
N LEU A 48 20.91 2.60 12.65
CA LEU A 48 21.02 2.10 11.28
C LEU A 48 21.92 0.86 11.19
N ILE A 49 23.12 0.92 11.77
CA ILE A 49 24.06 -0.21 11.78
C ILE A 49 23.40 -1.45 12.39
N LYS A 50 22.62 -1.28 13.47
CA LYS A 50 21.90 -2.40 14.08
C LYS A 50 20.89 -3.02 13.12
N ILE A 51 20.02 -2.21 12.51
CA ILE A 51 19.01 -2.72 11.54
C ILE A 51 19.69 -3.40 10.36
N GLU A 52 20.74 -2.77 9.81
CA GLU A 52 21.49 -3.29 8.68
C GLU A 52 22.18 -4.61 9.02
N SER A 53 22.72 -4.74 10.23
CA SER A 53 23.34 -5.98 10.72
C SER A 53 22.32 -7.10 10.89
N ASP A 54 21.15 -6.80 11.48
CA ASP A 54 20.06 -7.76 11.64
C ASP A 54 19.55 -8.24 10.26
N PHE A 55 19.41 -7.31 9.31
CA PHE A 55 19.05 -7.64 7.92
C PHE A 55 20.14 -8.46 7.22
N TRP A 56 21.40 -8.07 7.34
CA TRP A 56 22.52 -8.79 6.71
C TRP A 56 22.63 -10.22 7.21
N LYS A 57 22.42 -10.44 8.51
CA LYS A 57 22.35 -11.78 9.09
C LYS A 57 21.25 -12.63 8.44
N MET A 58 20.05 -12.07 8.24
CA MET A 58 18.98 -12.79 7.53
C MET A 58 19.37 -13.15 6.10
N VAL A 59 20.11 -12.27 5.42
CA VAL A 59 20.63 -12.53 4.06
C VAL A 59 21.66 -13.68 4.08
N GLU A 60 22.62 -13.67 5.01
CA GLU A 60 23.63 -14.72 5.15
C GLU A 60 23.01 -16.08 5.50
N GLU A 61 22.04 -16.09 6.41
CA GLU A 61 21.29 -17.28 6.82
C GLU A 61 20.25 -17.73 5.79
N ARG A 62 20.04 -16.95 4.72
CA ARG A 62 18.97 -17.14 3.72
C ARG A 62 17.59 -17.27 4.34
N THR A 63 17.37 -16.53 5.44
CA THR A 63 16.09 -16.48 6.13
C THR A 63 15.27 -15.35 5.52
N PRO A 64 14.18 -15.64 4.80
CA PRO A 64 13.33 -14.58 4.27
C PRO A 64 12.70 -13.78 5.43
N PRO A 65 12.51 -12.47 5.26
CA PRO A 65 11.78 -11.69 6.25
C PRO A 65 10.34 -12.22 6.39
N PRO A 66 9.71 -12.05 7.56
CA PRO A 66 8.34 -12.49 7.77
C PRO A 66 7.38 -11.76 6.82
N LEU A 67 6.37 -12.49 6.35
CA LEU A 67 5.28 -11.90 5.58
C LEU A 67 4.45 -10.99 6.48
N ASP A 68 4.11 -9.81 5.97
CA ASP A 68 3.34 -8.80 6.67
C ASP A 68 2.19 -8.25 5.81
N GLY A 69 1.43 -7.30 6.36
CA GLY A 69 0.34 -6.63 5.64
C GLY A 69 0.80 -5.59 4.60
N SER A 70 2.09 -5.53 4.27
CA SER A 70 2.62 -4.55 3.32
C SER A 70 2.41 -4.97 1.86
N LYS A 71 2.43 -3.97 0.97
CA LYS A 71 2.44 -4.22 -0.49
C LYS A 71 3.67 -5.01 -0.94
N SER A 72 4.79 -4.92 -0.22
CA SER A 72 6.01 -5.67 -0.54
C SER A 72 5.79 -7.18 -0.38
N SER A 73 5.13 -7.59 0.71
CA SER A 73 4.74 -8.98 0.95
C SER A 73 3.76 -9.49 -0.12
N GLU A 74 2.80 -8.67 -0.54
CA GLU A 74 1.90 -9.04 -1.65
C GLU A 74 2.65 -9.22 -2.97
N ASN A 75 3.58 -8.29 -3.29
CA ASN A 75 4.33 -8.32 -4.54
C ASN A 75 5.29 -9.51 -4.61
N ILE A 76 5.99 -9.84 -3.51
CA ILE A 76 6.90 -10.98 -3.50
C ILE A 76 6.14 -12.30 -3.66
N LEU A 77 4.97 -12.46 -3.04
CA LEU A 77 4.13 -13.66 -3.23
C LEU A 77 3.65 -13.80 -4.67
N LYS A 78 3.29 -12.71 -5.34
CA LYS A 78 2.96 -12.72 -6.78
C LYS A 78 4.15 -13.09 -7.66
N LEU A 79 5.35 -12.65 -7.30
CA LEU A 79 6.57 -12.96 -8.04
C LEU A 79 7.00 -14.42 -7.85
N LEU A 80 6.92 -14.93 -6.62
CA LEU A 80 7.31 -16.30 -6.28
C LEU A 80 6.30 -17.33 -6.79
N TYR A 81 5.01 -16.99 -6.77
CA TYR A 81 3.94 -17.93 -7.11
C TYR A 81 2.92 -17.33 -8.11
N PRO A 82 3.36 -16.98 -9.34
CA PRO A 82 2.54 -16.27 -10.31
C PRO A 82 1.35 -17.08 -10.82
N GLU A 83 1.51 -18.40 -10.94
CA GLU A 83 0.50 -19.33 -11.44
C GLU A 83 0.33 -20.52 -10.49
N ALA A 84 -0.85 -21.13 -10.52
CA ALA A 84 -1.12 -22.36 -9.77
C ALA A 84 -0.85 -23.57 -10.67
N ALA A 85 -0.34 -24.66 -10.09
CA ALA A 85 -0.33 -25.95 -10.78
C ALA A 85 -1.78 -26.47 -10.85
N GLU A 86 -2.33 -26.56 -12.06
CA GLU A 86 -3.72 -26.93 -12.28
C GLU A 86 -4.01 -28.35 -11.77
N GLY A 87 -5.14 -28.52 -11.07
CA GLY A 87 -5.55 -29.81 -10.51
C GLY A 87 -4.77 -30.28 -9.28
N THR A 88 -3.92 -29.43 -8.68
CA THR A 88 -3.18 -29.77 -7.45
C THR A 88 -3.90 -29.28 -6.19
N GLU A 89 -3.78 -30.05 -5.12
CA GLU A 89 -4.29 -29.73 -3.79
C GLU A 89 -3.29 -30.22 -2.73
N ILE A 90 -3.24 -29.53 -1.59
CA ILE A 90 -2.46 -29.94 -0.42
C ILE A 90 -3.34 -29.82 0.83
N GLU A 91 -3.05 -30.64 1.83
CA GLU A 91 -3.59 -30.43 3.17
C GLU A 91 -2.78 -29.32 3.85
N LEU A 92 -3.48 -28.32 4.39
CA LEU A 92 -2.86 -27.24 5.15
C LEU A 92 -2.68 -27.65 6.62
N PRO A 93 -1.65 -27.15 7.33
CA PRO A 93 -1.50 -27.38 8.76
C PRO A 93 -2.65 -26.79 9.58
N GLU A 94 -2.95 -27.40 10.73
CA GLU A 94 -4.03 -26.98 11.66
C GLU A 94 -3.89 -25.52 12.14
N GLU A 95 -2.66 -25.01 12.20
CA GLU A 95 -2.38 -23.59 12.52
C GLU A 95 -3.09 -22.62 11.55
N VAL A 96 -3.41 -23.06 10.33
CA VAL A 96 -4.12 -22.25 9.34
C VAL A 96 -5.59 -22.03 9.72
N GLU A 97 -6.24 -22.97 10.42
CA GLU A 97 -7.59 -22.75 10.94
C GLU A 97 -7.63 -21.51 11.85
N GLU A 98 -6.66 -21.36 12.75
CA GLU A 98 -6.57 -20.20 13.64
C GLU A 98 -6.42 -18.88 12.86
N LEU A 99 -5.62 -18.89 11.80
CA LEU A 99 -5.45 -17.74 10.90
C LEU A 99 -6.75 -17.39 10.17
N ILE A 100 -7.52 -18.38 9.71
CA ILE A 100 -8.81 -18.18 9.06
C ILE A 100 -9.82 -17.56 10.03
N VAL A 101 -9.90 -18.09 11.26
CA VAL A 101 -10.78 -17.56 12.32
C VAL A 101 -10.41 -16.12 12.67
N ALA A 102 -9.12 -15.83 12.85
CA ALA A 102 -8.64 -14.47 13.11
C ALA A 102 -9.01 -13.52 11.97
N ARG A 103 -8.83 -13.95 10.72
CA ARG A 103 -9.18 -13.16 9.52
C ARG A 103 -10.67 -12.84 9.46
N GLU A 104 -11.56 -13.81 9.67
CA GLU A 104 -13.01 -13.58 9.63
C GLU A 104 -13.48 -12.68 10.79
N ASN A 105 -12.85 -12.80 11.98
CA ASN A 105 -13.09 -11.86 13.08
C ASN A 105 -12.72 -10.41 12.72
N ILE A 106 -11.56 -10.20 12.08
CA ILE A 106 -11.15 -8.87 11.61
C ILE A 106 -12.12 -8.34 10.55
N LYS A 107 -12.52 -9.17 9.59
CA LYS A 107 -13.48 -8.80 8.55
C LYS A 107 -14.84 -8.41 9.12
N ALA A 108 -15.31 -9.10 10.16
CA ALA A 108 -16.53 -8.73 10.88
C ALA A 108 -16.38 -7.37 11.60
N GLN A 109 -15.22 -7.06 12.16
CA GLN A 109 -14.92 -5.77 12.76
C GLN A 109 -14.88 -4.65 11.72
N ILE A 110 -14.24 -4.87 10.57
CA ILE A 110 -14.20 -3.92 9.44
C ILE A 110 -15.62 -3.56 9.03
N LYS A 111 -16.48 -4.57 8.78
CA LYS A 111 -17.87 -4.34 8.40
C LYS A 111 -18.65 -3.51 9.43
N LYS A 112 -18.42 -3.75 10.73
CA LYS A 112 -19.03 -2.94 11.81
C LYS A 112 -18.55 -1.49 11.78
N LEU A 113 -17.25 -1.27 11.58
CA LEU A 113 -16.66 0.07 11.51
C LEU A 113 -17.10 0.83 10.26
N GLU A 114 -17.16 0.17 9.10
CA GLU A 114 -17.70 0.72 7.85
C GLU A 114 -19.16 1.15 8.01
N THR A 115 -19.97 0.33 8.68
CA THR A 115 -21.38 0.67 8.96
C THR A 115 -21.48 1.91 9.84
N LYS A 116 -20.67 2.00 10.90
CA LYS A 116 -20.62 3.18 11.78
C LYS A 116 -20.13 4.43 11.06
N GLN A 117 -19.09 4.30 10.23
CA GLN A 117 -18.60 5.40 9.41
C GLN A 117 -19.70 5.92 8.49
N LEU A 118 -20.39 5.02 7.78
CA LEU A 118 -21.48 5.39 6.88
C LEU A 118 -22.64 6.07 7.63
N GLU A 119 -22.97 5.61 8.84
CA GLU A 119 -23.97 6.25 9.70
C GLU A 119 -23.58 7.70 10.03
N ILE A 120 -22.33 7.94 10.40
CA ILE A 120 -21.80 9.29 10.68
C ILE A 120 -21.82 10.14 9.41
N GLU A 121 -21.37 9.62 8.28
CA GLU A 121 -21.39 10.33 7.00
C GLU A 121 -22.82 10.70 6.58
N ASN A 122 -23.79 9.80 6.78
CA ASN A 122 -25.19 10.06 6.48
C ASN A 122 -25.78 11.15 7.39
N LYS A 123 -25.41 11.19 8.67
CA LYS A 123 -25.76 12.29 9.58
C LYS A 123 -25.21 13.63 9.06
N ILE A 124 -23.97 13.66 8.57
CA ILE A 124 -23.36 14.87 7.98
C ILE A 124 -24.10 15.28 6.70
N LYS A 125 -24.38 14.33 5.78
CA LYS A 125 -25.15 14.58 4.54
C LYS A 125 -26.55 15.10 4.83
N ALA A 126 -27.22 14.57 5.87
CA ALA A 126 -28.53 15.04 6.30
C ALA A 126 -28.50 16.50 6.82
N MET A 127 -27.37 16.96 7.37
CA MET A 127 -27.19 18.37 7.74
C MET A 127 -26.88 19.25 6.52
N LEU A 128 -26.12 18.74 5.54
CA LEU A 128 -25.84 19.43 4.27
C LEU A 128 -27.12 19.65 3.44
N LYS A 129 -27.99 18.64 3.37
CA LYS A 129 -29.20 18.63 2.52
C LYS A 129 -28.85 18.94 1.06
N GLU A 130 -29.41 20.00 0.51
CA GLU A 130 -29.21 20.46 -0.88
C GLU A 130 -27.91 21.23 -1.07
N ASN A 131 -27.19 21.56 0.01
CA ASN A 131 -25.98 22.35 -0.06
C ASN A 131 -24.79 21.48 -0.48
N GLU A 132 -24.05 21.96 -1.48
CA GLU A 132 -22.87 21.27 -1.98
C GLU A 132 -21.69 21.28 -1.00
N VAL A 133 -21.63 22.27 -0.11
CA VAL A 133 -20.47 22.50 0.78
C VAL A 133 -20.94 22.94 2.17
N GLY A 134 -20.36 22.34 3.21
CA GLY A 134 -20.50 22.72 4.61
C GLY A 134 -19.14 23.04 5.22
N ARG A 135 -19.07 24.00 6.15
CA ARG A 135 -17.82 24.40 6.82
C ARG A 135 -17.95 24.33 8.33
N THR A 136 -16.89 23.86 8.98
CA THR A 136 -16.67 23.92 10.42
C THR A 136 -15.38 24.73 10.67
N PRO A 137 -15.04 25.08 11.92
CA PRO A 137 -13.80 25.80 12.21
C PRO A 137 -12.51 25.11 11.72
N LYS A 138 -12.54 23.78 11.53
CA LYS A 138 -11.36 22.99 11.12
C LYS A 138 -11.51 22.26 9.78
N TYR A 139 -12.73 22.08 9.27
CA TYR A 139 -12.99 21.19 8.14
C TYR A 139 -13.96 21.80 7.12
N ILE A 140 -13.78 21.41 5.86
CA ILE A 140 -14.71 21.69 4.77
C ILE A 140 -15.23 20.33 4.26
N VAL A 141 -16.54 20.16 4.24
CA VAL A 141 -17.21 18.96 3.72
C VAL A 141 -17.85 19.32 2.39
N SER A 142 -17.60 18.52 1.35
CA SER A 142 -18.23 18.70 0.03
C SER A 142 -19.00 17.46 -0.37
N TRP A 143 -20.25 17.64 -0.77
CA TRP A 143 -21.10 16.59 -1.34
C TRP A 143 -21.79 17.15 -2.58
N LYS A 144 -21.19 16.91 -3.74
CA LYS A 144 -21.60 17.46 -5.04
C LYS A 144 -22.12 16.38 -5.96
N THR A 145 -22.97 16.76 -6.89
CA THR A 145 -23.40 15.90 -7.99
C THR A 145 -22.29 15.84 -9.04
N TYR A 146 -21.84 14.63 -9.36
CA TYR A 146 -20.90 14.38 -10.46
C TYR A 146 -21.53 13.42 -11.45
N SER A 147 -21.52 13.78 -12.74
CA SER A 147 -21.88 12.88 -13.84
C SER A 147 -20.61 12.23 -14.40
N ARG A 148 -20.54 10.90 -14.38
CA ARG A 148 -19.49 10.13 -15.03
C ARG A 148 -20.04 9.56 -16.34
N THR A 149 -19.38 9.87 -17.45
CA THR A 149 -19.61 9.17 -18.72
C THR A 149 -18.69 7.95 -18.77
N SER A 150 -19.27 6.77 -18.98
CA SER A 150 -18.53 5.52 -19.18
C SER A 150 -19.11 4.78 -20.36
N ILE A 151 -18.28 4.00 -21.04
CA ILE A 151 -18.72 3.13 -22.14
C ILE A 151 -19.66 2.07 -21.56
N ASP A 152 -20.84 1.92 -22.14
CA ASP A 152 -21.73 0.80 -21.84
C ASP A 152 -21.19 -0.45 -22.55
N SER A 153 -20.26 -1.14 -21.87
CA SER A 153 -19.61 -2.33 -22.41
C SER A 153 -20.59 -3.44 -22.79
N LYS A 154 -21.77 -3.52 -22.16
CA LYS A 154 -22.78 -4.53 -22.47
C LYS A 154 -23.48 -4.21 -23.77
N LYS A 155 -23.92 -2.96 -23.96
CA LYS A 155 -24.48 -2.50 -25.24
C LYS A 155 -23.45 -2.58 -26.37
N LEU A 156 -22.22 -2.15 -26.12
CA LEU A 156 -21.14 -2.23 -27.10
C LEU A 156 -20.89 -3.68 -27.56
N LYS A 157 -20.92 -4.65 -26.65
CA LYS A 157 -20.79 -6.07 -26.98
C LYS A 157 -21.91 -6.59 -27.88
N ILE A 158 -23.14 -6.07 -27.72
CA ILE A 158 -24.31 -6.48 -28.52
C ILE A 158 -24.33 -5.77 -29.87
N GLU A 159 -24.11 -4.45 -29.89
CA GLU A 159 -24.25 -3.61 -31.08
C GLU A 159 -23.01 -3.63 -31.96
N GLN A 160 -21.81 -3.78 -31.39
CA GLN A 160 -20.52 -3.73 -32.09
C GLN A 160 -19.54 -4.79 -31.50
N PRO A 161 -19.84 -6.10 -31.65
CA PRO A 161 -19.02 -7.18 -31.09
C PRO A 161 -17.57 -7.16 -31.58
N GLU A 162 -17.33 -6.84 -32.86
CA GLU A 162 -15.97 -6.77 -33.43
C GLU A 162 -15.11 -5.69 -32.75
N ILE A 163 -15.71 -4.52 -32.46
CA ILE A 163 -15.02 -3.44 -31.74
C ILE A 163 -14.77 -3.87 -30.30
N TYR A 164 -15.76 -4.47 -29.64
CA TYR A 164 -15.63 -4.95 -28.26
C TYR A 164 -14.46 -5.95 -28.13
N GLU A 165 -14.39 -6.95 -29.01
CA GLU A 165 -13.33 -7.96 -28.99
C GLU A 165 -11.94 -7.36 -29.26
N LYS A 166 -11.83 -6.38 -30.16
CA LYS A 166 -10.56 -5.70 -30.47
C LYS A 166 -9.92 -5.03 -29.24
N TYR A 167 -10.72 -4.62 -28.26
CA TYR A 167 -10.24 -3.93 -27.05
C TYR A 167 -10.27 -4.80 -25.79
N LEU A 168 -10.52 -6.10 -25.92
CA LEU A 168 -10.39 -7.01 -24.79
C LEU A 168 -8.92 -7.22 -24.44
N GLN A 169 -8.58 -6.95 -23.18
CA GLN A 169 -7.30 -7.30 -22.61
C GLN A 169 -7.50 -8.44 -21.61
N VAL A 170 -6.83 -9.57 -21.87
CA VAL A 170 -6.76 -10.68 -20.92
C VAL A 170 -5.65 -10.38 -19.92
N SER A 171 -5.97 -10.45 -18.63
CA SER A 171 -4.99 -10.45 -17.55
C SER A 171 -5.17 -11.71 -16.71
N THR A 172 -4.08 -12.39 -16.43
CA THR A 172 -4.05 -13.57 -15.56
C THR A 172 -3.62 -13.16 -14.17
N TYR A 173 -4.30 -13.69 -13.14
CA TYR A 173 -3.96 -13.45 -11.75
C TYR A 173 -4.46 -14.62 -10.88
N ARG A 174 -3.76 -14.89 -9.77
CA ARG A 174 -4.25 -15.82 -8.76
C ARG A 174 -5.19 -15.10 -7.80
N LYS A 175 -6.42 -15.60 -7.69
CA LYS A 175 -7.41 -15.08 -6.76
C LYS A 175 -7.28 -15.82 -5.42
N PHE A 176 -7.09 -15.08 -4.35
CA PHE A 176 -7.22 -15.61 -2.99
C PHE A 176 -8.70 -15.59 -2.56
N ASP A 177 -9.19 -16.72 -2.04
CA ASP A 177 -10.56 -16.90 -1.58
C ASP A 177 -10.55 -17.90 -0.42
N VAL A 178 -11.43 -17.73 0.56
CA VAL A 178 -11.59 -18.65 1.70
C VAL A 178 -13.07 -18.98 1.83
N ARG A 179 -13.38 -20.28 1.89
CA ARG A 179 -14.74 -20.79 2.06
C ARG A 179 -14.74 -21.85 3.15
N GLU A 180 -15.79 -21.87 3.95
CA GLU A 180 -16.02 -22.91 4.93
C GLU A 180 -16.43 -24.21 4.22
N VAL A 181 -15.81 -25.33 4.62
CA VAL A 181 -16.19 -26.65 4.14
C VAL A 181 -17.57 -26.96 4.73
N LYS A 182 -18.54 -27.30 3.87
CA LYS A 182 -19.90 -27.67 4.27
C LYS A 182 -19.99 -29.11 4.72
#